data_AF-A0A385DHP5-F1
#
_entry.id   AF-A0A385DHP5-F1
#
_cell.length_a   1.000
_cell.length_b   1.000
_cell.length_c   1.000
_cell.angle_alpha   90.00
_cell.angle_beta   90.00
_cell.angle_gamma   90.00
#
_symmetry.space_group_name_H-M   'P 1'
#
loop_
_entity.id
_entity.type
_entity.pdbx_description
1 polymer ?
#
loop_
_entity_poly.entity_id
_entity_poly.type
_entity_poly.pdbx_seq_one_letter_code
_entity_poly.pdbx_strand_id
1 'polypeptide(L)'
;MAASGTTAVTAVMPALSSGGFALWNVVALSTRQREAPRELLGRVTGAHRVVLLGSGTVGALTGGLLADSFGLTAPFHLAGVLVAVAATGVAVVFHRTRPPRP
;
A
#
# COMPACT_ATOMS: atom_id res chain seq x y z
N MET A 1 -29.10 -15.44 -10.61
CA MET A 1 -27.95 -15.35 -11.54
C MET A 1 -27.36 -13.92 -11.57
N ALA A 2 -27.06 -13.35 -10.39
CA ALA A 2 -26.49 -12.00 -10.24
C ALA A 2 -25.14 -12.02 -9.47
N ALA A 3 -24.60 -13.22 -9.23
CA ALA A 3 -23.44 -13.44 -8.36
C ALA A 3 -22.09 -13.35 -9.11
N SER A 4 -22.07 -13.51 -10.44
CA SER A 4 -20.82 -13.66 -11.20
C SER A 4 -20.00 -12.38 -11.32
N GLY A 5 -20.65 -11.21 -11.36
CA GLY A 5 -19.95 -9.92 -11.44
C GLY A 5 -19.26 -9.55 -10.13
N THR A 6 -19.97 -9.69 -9.00
CA THR A 6 -19.45 -9.33 -7.68
C THR A 6 -18.37 -10.29 -7.21
N THR A 7 -18.50 -11.60 -7.46
CA THR A 7 -17.49 -12.61 -7.07
C THR A 7 -16.18 -12.44 -7.84
N ALA A 8 -16.24 -12.10 -9.13
CA ALA A 8 -15.04 -11.80 -9.89
C ALA A 8 -14.30 -10.58 -9.30
N VAL A 9 -15.02 -9.51 -8.94
CA VAL A 9 -14.42 -8.31 -8.34
C VAL A 9 -13.81 -8.61 -6.96
N THR A 10 -14.50 -9.36 -6.10
CA THR A 10 -13.94 -9.76 -4.80
C THR A 10 -12.80 -10.76 -4.88
N ALA A 11 -12.64 -11.51 -5.98
CA ALA A 11 -11.48 -12.38 -6.18
C ALA A 11 -10.29 -11.62 -6.81
N VAL A 12 -10.56 -10.80 -7.81
CA VAL A 12 -9.52 -10.09 -8.58
C VAL A 12 -8.88 -8.98 -7.75
N MET A 13 -9.65 -8.20 -7.00
CA MET A 13 -9.12 -7.08 -6.21
C MET A 13 -8.08 -7.54 -5.17
N PRO A 14 -8.36 -8.54 -4.31
CA PRO A 14 -7.37 -9.04 -3.36
C PRO A 14 -6.18 -9.72 -4.02
N ALA A 15 -6.37 -10.41 -5.15
CA ALA A 15 -5.28 -11.04 -5.88
C ALA A 15 -4.28 -9.99 -6.40
N LEU A 16 -4.78 -8.91 -7.00
CA LEU A 16 -3.95 -7.78 -7.46
C LEU A 16 -3.24 -7.10 -6.29
N SER A 17 -3.98 -6.82 -5.20
CA SER A 17 -3.39 -6.23 -3.99
C SER A 17 -2.30 -7.12 -3.39
N SER A 18 -2.52 -8.44 -3.33
CA SER A 18 -1.57 -9.40 -2.78
C SER A 18 -0.30 -9.51 -3.63
N GLY A 19 -0.43 -9.52 -4.96
CA GLY A 19 0.72 -9.53 -5.87
C GLY A 19 1.58 -8.27 -5.72
N GLY A 20 0.96 -7.09 -5.68
CA GLY A 20 1.66 -5.83 -5.42
C GLY A 20 2.32 -5.79 -4.05
N PHE A 21 1.63 -6.30 -3.02
CA PHE A 21 2.17 -6.40 -1.67
C PHE A 21 3.37 -7.34 -1.59
N ALA A 22 3.33 -8.49 -2.27
CA ALA A 22 4.45 -9.42 -2.34
C ALA A 22 5.69 -8.77 -2.96
N LEU A 23 5.52 -8.08 -4.09
CA LEU A 23 6.60 -7.32 -4.73
C LEU A 23 7.18 -6.25 -3.81
N TRP A 24 6.31 -5.49 -3.14
CA TRP A 24 6.73 -4.48 -2.17
C TRP A 24 7.55 -5.08 -1.03
N ASN A 25 7.16 -6.24 -0.49
CA ASN A 25 7.90 -6.91 0.59
C ASN A 25 9.32 -7.29 0.16
N VAL A 26 9.48 -7.85 -1.04
CA VAL A 26 10.79 -8.21 -1.58
C VAL A 26 11.66 -6.96 -1.73
N VAL A 27 11.16 -5.92 -2.39
CA VAL A 27 11.91 -4.67 -2.58
C VAL A 27 12.26 -4.03 -1.24
N ALA A 28 11.29 -3.84 -0.35
CA ALA A 28 11.51 -3.21 0.95
C ALA A 28 12.52 -3.99 1.80
N LEU A 29 12.47 -5.33 1.79
CA LEU A 29 13.45 -6.16 2.48
C LEU A 29 14.84 -6.04 1.86
N SER A 30 14.95 -6.18 0.53
CA SER A 30 16.23 -6.08 -0.18
C SER A 30 16.90 -4.71 -0.01
N THR A 31 16.13 -3.61 -0.07
CA THR A 31 16.65 -2.26 0.18
C THR A 31 17.23 -2.14 1.58
N ARG A 32 16.51 -2.59 2.62
CA ARG A 32 17.02 -2.56 4.00
C ARG A 32 18.28 -3.39 4.18
N GLN A 33 18.36 -4.56 3.54
CA GLN A 33 19.55 -5.40 3.60
C GLN A 33 20.77 -4.76 2.93
N ARG A 34 20.57 -3.94 1.89
CA ARG A 34 21.63 -3.23 1.19
C ARG A 34 22.09 -1.97 1.91
N GLU A 35 21.16 -1.22 2.48
CA GLU A 35 21.43 0.11 3.04
C GLU A 35 21.73 0.07 4.55
N ALA A 36 21.13 -0.86 5.31
CA ALA A 36 21.33 -0.89 6.75
C ALA A 36 22.62 -1.65 7.13
N PRO A 37 23.45 -1.10 8.02
CA PRO A 37 24.59 -1.81 8.60
C PRO A 37 24.14 -3.11 9.27
N ARG A 38 24.91 -4.20 9.10
CA ARG A 38 24.53 -5.55 9.58
C ARG A 38 24.17 -5.58 11.06
N GLU A 39 24.90 -4.82 11.87
CA GLU A 39 24.75 -4.69 13.32
C GLU A 39 23.40 -4.06 13.72
N LEU A 40 22.84 -3.21 12.85
CA LEU A 40 21.63 -2.43 13.11
C LEU A 40 20.39 -2.97 12.39
N LEU A 41 20.53 -4.02 11.58
CA LEU A 41 19.43 -4.61 10.80
C LEU A 41 18.22 -4.95 11.67
N GLY A 42 18.45 -5.50 12.87
CA GLY A 42 17.38 -5.81 13.82
C GLY A 42 16.62 -4.56 14.27
N ARG A 43 17.34 -3.47 14.58
CA ARG A 43 16.75 -2.20 15.01
C ARG A 43 16.00 -1.50 13.87
N VAL A 44 16.57 -1.46 12.68
CA VAL A 44 15.93 -0.89 11.48
C VAL A 44 14.66 -1.66 11.12
N THR A 45 14.71 -2.99 11.18
CA THR A 45 13.54 -3.84 10.94
C THR A 45 12.48 -3.63 12.01
N GLY A 46 12.87 -3.51 13.28
CA GLY A 46 11.95 -3.18 14.38
C GLY A 46 11.24 -1.85 14.17
N ALA A 47 11.99 -0.77 13.89
CA ALA A 47 11.44 0.55 13.61
C ALA A 47 10.48 0.53 12.41
N HIS A 48 10.86 -0.15 11.32
CA HIS A 48 9.98 -0.31 10.18
C HIS A 48 8.68 -1.05 10.54
N ARG A 49 8.74 -2.13 11.34
CA ARG A 49 7.53 -2.87 11.75
C ARG A 49 6.61 -2.02 12.60
N VAL A 50 7.16 -1.20 13.51
CA VAL A 50 6.36 -0.26 14.31
C VAL A 50 5.62 0.72 13.41
N VAL A 51 6.33 1.33 12.44
CA VAL A 51 5.70 2.27 11.50
C VAL A 51 4.66 1.57 10.63
N LEU A 52 4.99 0.39 10.08
CA LEU A 52 4.10 -0.34 9.19
C LEU A 52 2.83 -0.79 9.91
N LEU A 53 2.97 -1.47 11.05
CA LEU A 53 1.83 -1.97 11.82
C LEU A 53 1.04 -0.82 12.44
N GLY A 54 1.73 0.21 12.97
CA GLY A 54 1.10 1.39 13.54
C GLY A 54 0.28 2.16 12.50
N SER A 55 0.78 2.30 11.27
CA SER A 55 0.00 2.89 10.17
C SER A 55 -1.25 2.06 9.87
N GLY A 56 -1.15 0.73 9.94
CA GLY A 56 -2.31 -0.17 9.82
C GLY A 56 -3.36 0.08 10.90
N THR A 57 -2.94 0.28 12.16
CA THR A 57 -3.86 0.61 13.27
C THR A 57 -4.55 1.95 13.04
N VAL A 58 -3.81 2.99 12.62
CA VAL A 58 -4.39 4.31 12.31
C VAL A 58 -5.39 4.20 11.15
N GLY A 59 -5.06 3.43 10.13
CA GLY A 59 -5.95 3.15 9.00
C GLY A 59 -7.23 2.43 9.43
N ALA A 60 -7.12 1.43 10.31
CA ALA A 60 -8.27 0.68 10.83
C ALA A 60 -9.20 1.57 11.67
N LEU A 61 -8.63 2.42 12.54
CA LEU A 61 -9.42 3.36 13.35
C LEU A 61 -10.13 4.39 12.47
N THR A 62 -9.40 5.00 11.53
CA THR A 62 -9.96 5.98 10.60
C THR A 62 -11.05 5.35 9.73
N GLY A 63 -10.79 4.14 9.20
CA GLY A 63 -11.74 3.41 8.38
C GLY A 63 -13.00 3.00 9.15
N GLY A 64 -12.85 2.53 10.39
CA GLY A 64 -13.96 2.19 11.27
C GLY A 64 -14.84 3.40 11.60
N LEU A 65 -14.23 4.53 11.96
CA LEU A 65 -14.96 5.77 12.24
C LEU A 65 -15.71 6.29 11.02
N LEU A 66 -15.08 6.25 9.84
CA LEU A 66 -15.74 6.62 8.59
C LEU A 66 -16.89 5.68 8.24
N ALA A 67 -16.72 4.38 8.46
CA ALA A 67 -17.77 3.40 8.21
C ALA A 67 -18.99 3.63 9.11
N ASP A 68 -18.75 3.98 10.38
CA ASP A 68 -19.80 4.27 11.36
C ASP A 68 -20.56 5.55 11.03
N SER A 69 -19.85 6.62 10.64
CA SER A 69 -20.45 7.95 10.39
C SER A 69 -21.04 8.12 8.99
N PHE A 70 -20.42 7.54 7.95
CA PHE A 70 -20.75 7.78 6.55
C PHE A 70 -21.13 6.51 5.78
N GLY A 71 -21.20 5.37 6.45
CA GLY A 71 -21.55 4.08 5.87
C GLY A 71 -20.36 3.30 5.31
N LEU A 72 -20.61 2.01 5.03
CA LEU A 72 -19.56 1.02 4.74
C LEU A 72 -18.76 1.31 3.47
N THR A 73 -19.27 2.11 2.53
CA THR A 73 -18.61 2.44 1.26
C THR A 73 -17.62 3.60 1.38
N ALA A 74 -17.79 4.50 2.35
CA ALA A 74 -16.96 5.69 2.49
C ALA A 74 -15.45 5.40 2.67
N PRO A 75 -15.02 4.41 3.48
CA PRO A 75 -13.61 4.06 3.60
C PRO A 75 -12.98 3.57 2.30
N PHE A 76 -13.74 2.86 1.45
CA PHE A 76 -13.25 2.38 0.16
C PHE A 76 -13.02 3.52 -0.83
N HIS A 77 -13.92 4.51 -0.86
CA HIS A 77 -13.72 5.71 -1.69
C HIS A 77 -12.51 6.51 -1.23
N LEU A 78 -12.34 6.71 0.09
CA LEU A 78 -11.17 7.38 0.63
C LEU A 78 -9.87 6.63 0.25
N ALA A 79 -9.83 5.32 0.46
CA ALA A 79 -8.67 4.49 0.10
C ALA A 79 -8.36 4.59 -1.39
N GLY A 80 -9.38 4.53 -2.25
CA GLY A 80 -9.23 4.67 -3.70
C GLY A 80 -8.63 6.02 -4.10
N VAL A 81 -9.11 7.12 -3.52
CA VAL A 81 -8.56 8.47 -3.76
C VAL A 81 -7.11 8.57 -3.30
N LEU A 82 -6.78 8.08 -2.10
CA LEU A 82 -5.42 8.11 -1.58
C LEU A 82 -4.44 7.31 -2.47
N VAL A 83 -4.85 6.12 -2.91
CA VAL A 83 -4.05 5.29 -3.82
C VAL A 83 -3.88 5.98 -5.18
N ALA A 84 -4.93 6.59 -5.73
CA ALA A 84 -4.85 7.32 -6.99
C ALA A 84 -3.87 8.51 -6.90
N VAL A 85 -3.97 9.31 -5.84
CA VAL A 85 -3.05 10.43 -5.58
C VAL A 85 -1.61 9.94 -5.45
N ALA A 86 -1.38 8.86 -4.69
CA ALA A 86 -0.05 8.28 -4.54
C ALA A 86 0.50 7.76 -5.88
N ALA A 87 -0.31 7.05 -6.67
CA ALA A 87 0.08 6.53 -7.97
C ALA A 87 0.40 7.66 -8.96
N THR A 88 -0.41 8.72 -9.00
CA THR A 88 -0.14 9.91 -9.82
C THR A 88 1.14 10.61 -9.38
N GLY A 89 1.36 10.79 -8.08
CA GLY A 89 2.59 11.37 -7.54
C GLY A 89 3.83 10.58 -7.97
N VAL A 90 3.77 9.25 -7.84
CA VAL A 90 4.84 8.36 -8.29
C VAL A 90 5.05 8.49 -9.80
N ALA A 91 3.99 8.45 -10.61
CA ALA A 91 4.08 8.61 -12.06
C ALA A 91 4.74 9.95 -12.44
N VAL A 92 4.33 11.05 -11.81
CA VAL A 92 4.91 12.39 -12.03
C VAL A 92 6.39 12.41 -11.71
N VAL A 93 6.80 11.87 -10.56
CA VAL A 93 8.22 11.79 -10.19
C VAL A 93 9.00 10.96 -11.21
N PHE A 94 8.48 9.78 -11.57
CA PHE A 94 9.10 8.92 -12.58
C PHE A 94 9.23 9.61 -13.93
N HIS A 95 8.25 10.41 -14.35
CA HIS A 95 8.32 11.16 -15.60
C HIS A 95 9.32 12.33 -15.53
N ARG A 96 9.51 12.94 -14.36
CA ARG A 96 10.50 14.01 -14.16
C ARG A 96 11.94 13.51 -14.08
N THR A 97 12.16 12.28 -13.62
CA THR A 97 13.50 11.71 -13.41
C THR A 97 14.03 10.90 -14.59
N ARG A 98 13.28 10.73 -15.70
CA ARG A 98 13.83 10.08 -16.91
C ARG A 98 14.85 11.01 -17.58
N PRO A 99 16.15 10.68 -17.63
CA PRO A 99 17.07 11.42 -18.48
C PRO A 99 16.68 11.24 -19.96
N PRO A 100 16.95 12.24 -20.84
CA PRO A 100 16.76 12.09 -22.27
C PRO A 100 17.58 10.88 -22.76
N ARG A 101 16.93 9.99 -23.52
CA ARG A 101 17.62 8.82 -24.09
C ARG A 101 18.61 9.32 -25.17
N PRO A 102 19.84 8.77 -25.21
CA PRO A 102 20.78 9.04 -26.29
C PRO A 102 20.28 8.49 -27.63
#